data_AF-A0A3Q8V931-F1
#
_entry.id   AF-A0A3Q8V931-F1
#
_cell.length_a   1.000
_cell.length_b   1.000
_cell.length_c   1.000
_cell.angle_alpha   90.00
_cell.angle_beta   90.00
_cell.angle_gamma   90.00
#
_symmetry.space_group_name_H-M   'P 1'
#
loop_
_entity.id
_entity.type
_entity.pdbx_description
1 polymer ?
#
loop_
_entity_poly.entity_id
_entity_poly.type
_entity_poly.pdbx_seq_one_letter_code
_entity_poly.pdbx_strand_id
1 'polypeptide(L)'
;MLRCRLLGHRYRFLNEGDTMVWHCARECGAKGSKRYPTPQDAERYARAFDREDLADLGRRAPLGLLPLRLVRAWRLRHRKRAGGASPPREGS
;
A
#
# COMPACT_ATOMS: atom_id res chain seq x y z
N MET A 1 0.94 -15.23 -3.27
CA MET A 1 1.40 -14.82 -1.91
C MET A 1 2.26 -13.56 -1.91
N LEU A 2 3.38 -13.47 -2.66
CA LEU A 2 4.25 -12.28 -2.67
C LEU A 2 3.51 -10.96 -2.98
N ARG A 3 2.57 -11.00 -3.93
CA ARG A 3 1.75 -9.83 -4.32
C ARG A 3 0.89 -9.31 -3.19
N CYS A 4 0.45 -10.15 -2.24
CA CYS A 4 -0.30 -9.69 -1.06
C CYS A 4 0.63 -9.14 0.03
N ARG A 5 1.87 -9.63 0.10
CA ARG A 5 2.88 -9.13 1.05
C ARG A 5 3.45 -7.77 0.62
N LEU A 6 3.58 -7.53 -0.68
CA LEU A 6 4.11 -6.29 -1.25
C LEU A 6 3.08 -5.16 -1.34
N LEU A 7 1.80 -5.50 -1.55
CA LEU A 7 0.76 -4.52 -1.88
C LEU A 7 -0.46 -4.60 -0.92
N GLY A 8 -0.41 -5.47 0.09
CA GLY A 8 -1.55 -5.79 0.96
C GLY A 8 -2.46 -6.90 0.42
N HIS A 9 -3.14 -7.60 1.34
CA HIS A 9 -4.26 -8.47 0.99
C HIS A 9 -5.42 -7.62 0.49
N ARG A 10 -6.03 -8.00 -0.64
CA ARG A 10 -7.27 -7.37 -1.13
C ARG A 10 -8.43 -8.27 -0.75
N TYR A 11 -9.10 -7.98 0.35
CA TYR A 11 -10.28 -8.74 0.75
C TYR A 11 -11.49 -8.27 -0.05
N ARG A 12 -12.33 -9.20 -0.48
CA ARG A 12 -13.67 -8.92 -0.98
C ARG A 12 -14.66 -9.59 -0.08
N PHE A 13 -15.64 -8.83 0.35
CA PHE A 13 -16.70 -9.27 1.24
C PHE A 13 -17.96 -9.51 0.42
N LEU A 14 -18.59 -10.65 0.66
CA LEU A 14 -19.82 -11.10 0.04
C LEU A 14 -20.75 -11.58 1.15
N ASN A 15 -22.06 -11.47 0.94
CA ASN A 15 -23.04 -12.09 1.83
C ASN A 15 -23.65 -13.31 1.15
N GLU A 16 -23.75 -14.38 1.91
CA GLU A 16 -24.42 -15.62 1.54
C GLU A 16 -25.44 -15.93 2.64
N GLY A 17 -26.66 -15.41 2.44
CA GLY A 17 -27.72 -15.50 3.45
C GLY A 17 -27.33 -14.82 4.77
N ASP A 18 -27.32 -15.60 5.84
CA ASP A 18 -26.92 -15.22 7.20
C ASP A 18 -25.40 -15.17 7.41
N THR A 19 -24.61 -15.55 6.40
CA THR A 19 -23.16 -15.65 6.52
C THR A 19 -22.47 -14.61 5.65
N MET A 20 -21.61 -13.81 6.26
CA MET A 20 -20.67 -12.97 5.54
C MET A 20 -19.42 -13.79 5.22
N VAL A 21 -19.05 -13.88 3.96
CA VAL A 21 -17.81 -14.54 3.51
C VAL A 21 -16.87 -13.50 2.93
N TRP A 22 -15.57 -13.71 3.11
CA TRP A 22 -14.57 -12.89 2.45
C TRP A 22 -13.46 -13.73 1.87
N HIS A 23 -12.95 -13.27 0.74
CA HIS A 23 -11.83 -13.92 0.05
C HIS A 23 -10.87 -12.90 -0.51
N CYS A 24 -9.60 -13.28 -0.62
CA CYS A 24 -8.63 -12.44 -1.27
C CYS A 24 -8.84 -12.47 -2.79
N ALA A 25 -9.16 -11.33 -3.40
CA ALA A 25 -9.29 -11.22 -4.86
C ALA A 25 -7.98 -11.45 -5.62
N ARG A 26 -6.84 -11.55 -4.90
CA ARG A 26 -5.53 -11.94 -5.47
C ARG A 26 -5.26 -13.44 -5.33
N GLU A 27 -6.27 -14.21 -4.92
CA GLU A 27 -6.27 -15.68 -4.82
C GLU A 27 -5.09 -16.24 -4.02
N CYS A 28 -4.63 -15.51 -3.00
CA CYS A 28 -3.50 -15.94 -2.18
C CYS A 28 -3.86 -17.00 -1.14
N GLY A 29 -5.12 -17.45 -1.12
CA GLY A 29 -5.65 -18.41 -0.13
C GLY A 29 -6.20 -17.77 1.15
N ALA A 30 -6.06 -16.46 1.35
CA ALA A 30 -6.65 -15.79 2.51
C ALA A 30 -8.16 -15.65 2.29
N LYS A 31 -8.95 -16.35 3.11
CA LYS A 31 -10.41 -16.34 3.09
C LYS A 31 -10.95 -16.57 4.49
N GLY A 32 -12.20 -16.20 4.74
CA GLY A 32 -12.88 -16.47 5.99
C GLY A 32 -14.39 -16.31 5.85
N SER A 33 -15.10 -16.69 6.90
CA SER A 33 -16.55 -16.55 6.99
C SER A 33 -16.94 -16.18 8.41
N LYS A 34 -18.07 -15.47 8.53
CA LYS A 34 -18.67 -15.09 9.80
C LYS A 34 -20.18 -15.15 9.67
N ARG A 35 -20.80 -15.93 10.55
CA ARG A 35 -22.25 -16.04 10.64
C ARG A 35 -22.82 -14.89 11.49
N TYR A 36 -23.93 -14.35 11.04
CA TYR A 36 -24.71 -13.33 11.72
C TYR A 36 -26.11 -13.87 12.04
N PRO A 37 -26.82 -13.28 13.02
CA PRO A 37 -28.16 -13.73 13.39
C PRO A 37 -29.19 -13.50 12.28
N THR A 38 -28.97 -12.48 11.44
CA THR A 38 -29.89 -12.11 10.36
C THR A 38 -29.13 -11.93 9.04
N PRO A 39 -29.77 -12.23 7.90
CA PRO A 39 -29.18 -11.96 6.59
C PRO A 39 -29.03 -10.46 6.31
N GLN A 40 -29.90 -9.62 6.87
CA GLN A 40 -29.77 -8.16 6.74
C GLN A 40 -28.52 -7.64 7.45
N ASP A 41 -28.15 -8.19 8.61
CA ASP A 41 -26.90 -7.85 9.28
C ASP A 41 -25.70 -8.28 8.43
N ALA A 42 -25.71 -9.52 7.93
CA ALA A 42 -24.63 -10.02 7.07
C ALA A 42 -24.42 -9.12 5.84
N GLU A 43 -25.49 -8.69 5.17
CA GLU A 43 -25.42 -7.77 4.04
C GLU A 43 -24.91 -6.38 4.44
N ARG A 44 -25.43 -5.82 5.52
CA ARG A 44 -25.02 -4.50 6.03
C ARG A 44 -23.52 -4.47 6.33
N TYR A 45 -23.02 -5.50 7.02
CA TYR A 45 -21.60 -5.59 7.33
C TYR A 45 -20.76 -5.83 6.07
N ALA A 46 -21.19 -6.71 5.16
CA ALA A 46 -20.47 -6.96 3.92
C ALA A 46 -20.28 -5.67 3.10
N ARG A 47 -21.34 -4.85 2.96
CA ARG A 47 -21.27 -3.56 2.26
C ARG A 47 -20.43 -2.51 3.00
N ALA A 48 -20.47 -2.50 4.34
CA ALA A 48 -19.67 -1.58 5.13
C ALA A 48 -18.16 -1.88 4.97
N PHE A 49 -17.78 -3.15 5.12
CA PHE A 49 -16.39 -3.59 5.01
C PHE A 49 -15.83 -3.44 3.59
N ASP A 50 -16.63 -3.68 2.54
CA ASP A 50 -16.18 -3.46 1.16
C ASP A 50 -15.83 -1.98 0.90
N ARG A 51 -16.63 -1.03 1.43
CA ARG A 51 -16.35 0.40 1.31
C ARG A 51 -15.10 0.83 2.08
N GLU A 52 -14.94 0.36 3.31
CA GLU A 52 -13.78 0.68 4.16
C GLU A 52 -12.48 0.09 3.59
N ASP A 53 -12.49 -1.14 3.07
CA ASP A 53 -11.31 -1.76 2.43
C ASP A 53 -10.90 -0.99 1.17
N LEU A 54 -11.85 -0.56 0.34
CA LEU A 54 -11.58 0.30 -0.82
C LEU A 54 -10.94 1.65 -0.41
N ALA A 55 -11.37 2.22 0.71
CA ALA A 55 -10.81 3.47 1.23
C ALA A 55 -9.41 3.28 1.85
N ASP A 56 -9.17 2.20 2.59
CA ASP A 56 -7.85 1.88 3.17
C ASP A 56 -6.81 1.60 2.08
N LEU A 57 -7.21 0.96 0.98
CA LEU A 57 -6.37 0.73 -0.20
C LEU A 57 -5.89 2.04 -0.86
N GLY A 58 -6.74 3.08 -0.89
CA GLY A 58 -6.33 4.40 -1.35
C GLY A 58 -5.35 5.09 -0.40
N ARG A 59 -5.44 4.77 0.90
CA ARG A 59 -4.62 5.39 1.95
C ARG A 59 -3.25 4.74 2.13
N ARG A 60 -3.09 3.47 1.74
CA ARG A 60 -1.79 2.79 1.57
C ARG A 60 -1.09 3.14 0.25
N ALA A 61 -1.23 4.39 -0.18
CA ALA A 61 -0.36 4.98 -1.18
C ALA A 61 1.11 4.99 -0.67
N PRO A 62 2.10 4.85 -1.57
CA PRO A 62 3.36 4.19 -1.31
C PRO A 62 4.31 5.08 -0.51
N LEU A 63 4.38 4.89 0.81
CA LEU A 63 5.51 5.40 1.61
C LEU A 63 6.87 4.79 1.20
N GLY A 64 6.89 3.86 0.24
CA GLY A 64 8.11 3.25 -0.31
C GLY A 64 8.91 4.11 -1.30
N LEU A 65 8.44 5.27 -1.75
CA LEU A 65 9.16 6.12 -2.73
C LEU A 65 9.86 7.36 -2.14
N LEU A 66 9.67 7.64 -0.85
CA LEU A 66 10.43 8.64 -0.12
C LEU A 66 11.96 8.39 -0.07
N PRO A 67 12.48 7.16 0.14
CA PRO A 67 13.92 6.97 0.28
C PRO A 67 14.67 7.31 -1.01
N LEU A 68 14.11 7.01 -2.19
CA LEU A 68 14.75 7.28 -3.47
C LEU A 68 14.82 8.79 -3.80
N ARG A 69 13.81 9.57 -3.40
CA ARG A 69 13.80 11.02 -3.60
C ARG A 69 14.87 11.72 -2.74
N LEU A 70 15.09 11.24 -1.51
CA LEU A 70 16.16 11.73 -0.63
C LEU A 70 17.56 11.43 -1.19
N VAL A 71 17.80 10.20 -1.66
CA VAL A 71 19.10 9.82 -2.24
C VAL A 71 19.40 10.60 -3.52
N ARG A 72 18.39 10.88 -4.38
CA ARG A 72 18.57 11.73 -5.56
C ARG A 72 18.93 13.17 -5.19
N ALA A 73 18.26 13.76 -4.20
CA ALA A 73 18.57 15.12 -3.74
C ALA A 73 19.96 15.23 -3.12
N TRP A 74 20.42 14.19 -2.41
CA TRP A 74 21.75 14.17 -1.79
C TRP A 74 22.87 14.06 -2.85
N ARG A 75 22.71 13.20 -3.86
CA ARG A 75 23.67 13.08 -4.97
C ARG A 75 23.83 14.37 -5.78
N LEU A 76 22.73 15.08 -6.06
CA LEU A 76 22.79 16.36 -6.77
C LEU A 76 23.54 17.43 -5.96
N ARG A 77 23.35 17.48 -4.64
CA ARG A 77 24.09 18.40 -3.77
C ARG A 77 25.59 18.05 -3.68
N HIS A 78 25.93 16.76 -3.63
CA HIS A 78 27.34 16.34 -3.55
C HIS A 78 28.13 16.68 -4.83
N ARG A 79 27.51 16.55 -6.01
CA ARG A 79 28.13 16.97 -7.27
C ARG A 79 28.40 18.48 -7.32
N LYS A 80 27.52 19.29 -6.74
CA LYS A 80 27.71 20.75 -6.67
C LYS A 80 28.86 21.17 -5.75
N ARG A 81 29.16 20.37 -4.70
CA ARG A 81 30.32 20.59 -3.82
C ARG A 81 31.65 20.12 -4.43
N ALA A 82 31.63 19.04 -5.23
CA ALA A 82 32.82 18.55 -5.93
C ALA A 82 33.24 19.45 -7.11
N GLY A 83 32.32 20.23 -7.69
CA GLY A 83 32.63 21.21 -8.74
C GLY A 83 33.16 22.57 -8.25
N GLY A 84 33.40 22.73 -6.94
CA GLY A 84 33.90 23.98 -6.34
C GLY A 84 35.42 24.03 -6.12
N ALA A 85 36.16 22.94 -6.38
CA ALA A 85 37.61 22.95 -6.33
C ALA A 85 38.16 23.59 -7.61
N SER A 86 38.32 24.91 -7.60
CA SER A 86 39.16 25.61 -8.57
C SER A 86 40.61 25.12 -8.42
N PRO A 87 41.35 24.84 -9.52
CA PRO A 87 42.75 24.43 -9.45
C PRO A 87 43.64 25.56 -8.90
N PRO A 88 44.85 25.22 -8.40
CA PRO A 88 45.74 26.19 -7.76
C PRO A 88 46.19 27.25 -8.77
N ARG A 89 46.20 28.52 -8.34
CA ARG A 89 46.89 29.60 -9.06
C ARG A 89 48.39 29.50 -8.78
N GLU A 90 49.14 29.00 -9.76
CA GLU A 90 50.58 29.26 -9.92
C GLU A 90 50.79 30.55 -10.73
N GLY A 91 51.83 31.32 -10.37
CA GLY A 91 52.38 32.46 -11.12
C GLY A 91 51.71 33.81 -10.83
N SER A 92 52.43 34.91 -10.53
CA SER A 92 53.81 35.27 -10.85
C SER A 92 54.32 36.39 -9.94
#